data_AF-A0A943JMM9-F1
#
_entry.id   AF-A0A943JMM9-F1
#
_cell.length_a   1.000
_cell.length_b   1.000
_cell.length_c   1.000
_cell.angle_alpha   90.00
_cell.angle_beta   90.00
_cell.angle_gamma   90.00
#
_symmetry.space_group_name_H-M   'P 1'
#
loop_
_entity.id
_entity.type
_entity.pdbx_description
1 polymer ?
#
loop_
_entity_poly.entity_id
_entity_poly.type
_entity_poly.pdbx_seq_one_letter_code
_entity_poly.pdbx_strand_id
1 'polypeptide(L)'
;MKKLAILLLVLLLSGCTVVRIDTSDLNNIVDVVLSKDNTLFNQVGKGYKYYIPVGVSYIDTEDFNDILYSNGNYYYLYIDTISYYYNVRKEYVLNNDAYYSRSININGKYGYLEINKQDDLYFVEFMYNFSKIEALVKEEALEEVILNASYILSTVKFNNNVITMMLDDEFLVLEEKYDIFTSKQETNDFLKLEESEEQ
;
A
#
# COMPACT_ATOMS: atom_id res chain seq x y z
N MET A 1 54.22 -0.24 2.05
CA MET A 1 53.10 -1.22 2.11
C MET A 1 51.94 -0.76 3.02
N LYS A 2 52.18 -0.28 4.25
CA LYS A 2 51.10 0.21 5.15
C LYS A 2 50.25 1.36 4.56
N LYS A 3 50.87 2.32 3.86
CA LYS A 3 50.15 3.44 3.21
C LYS A 3 49.25 3.01 2.05
N LEU A 4 49.63 1.97 1.31
CA LEU A 4 48.81 1.40 0.22
C LEU A 4 47.61 0.61 0.78
N ALA A 5 47.80 -0.10 1.89
CA ALA A 5 46.71 -0.81 2.57
C ALA A 5 45.65 0.17 3.12
N ILE A 6 46.06 1.33 3.64
CA ILE A 6 45.14 2.38 4.11
C ILE A 6 44.35 2.98 2.95
N LEU A 7 44.99 3.22 1.79
CA LEU A 7 44.31 3.75 0.61
C LEU A 7 43.24 2.77 0.06
N LEU A 8 43.54 1.48 0.06
CA LEU A 8 42.60 0.43 -0.34
C LEU A 8 41.41 0.33 0.62
N LEU A 9 41.65 0.51 1.93
CA LEU A 9 40.61 0.52 2.96
C LEU A 9 39.66 1.71 2.80
N VAL A 10 40.18 2.88 2.43
CA VAL A 10 39.36 4.09 2.17
C VAL A 10 38.46 3.89 0.94
N LEU A 11 38.95 3.21 -0.10
CA LEU A 11 38.16 2.87 -1.30
C LEU A 11 37.04 1.86 -1.02
N LEU A 12 37.23 0.94 -0.06
CA LEU A 12 36.19 0.00 0.37
C LEU A 12 35.10 0.65 1.24
N LEU A 13 35.41 1.78 1.89
CA LEU A 13 34.49 2.50 2.77
C LEU A 13 33.62 3.55 2.04
N SER A 14 33.92 3.89 0.78
CA SER A 14 33.21 4.90 0.01
C SER A 14 32.12 4.35 -0.94
N GLY A 15 31.76 3.07 -0.82
CA GLY A 15 30.78 2.39 -1.67
C GLY A 15 29.30 2.67 -1.36
N CYS A 16 28.94 3.80 -0.75
CA CYS A 16 27.52 4.15 -0.55
C CYS A 16 26.89 4.53 -1.90
N THR A 17 26.17 3.60 -2.53
CA THR A 17 25.32 3.91 -3.68
C THR A 17 24.12 4.72 -3.20
N VAL A 18 24.06 6.01 -3.54
CA VAL A 18 22.86 6.82 -3.33
C VAL A 18 21.82 6.39 -4.36
N VAL A 19 20.86 5.56 -3.94
CA VAL A 19 19.70 5.21 -4.77
C VAL A 19 18.76 6.42 -4.76
N ARG A 20 18.66 7.10 -5.90
CA ARG A 20 17.66 8.14 -6.15
C ARG A 20 16.37 7.47 -6.62
N ILE A 21 15.24 7.97 -6.12
CA ILE A 21 13.92 7.58 -6.63
C ILE A 21 13.68 8.44 -7.87
N ASP A 22 13.54 7.82 -9.03
CA ASP A 22 12.97 8.45 -10.21
C ASP A 22 11.46 8.42 -10.06
N THR A 23 10.85 9.60 -9.92
CA THR A 23 9.41 9.73 -9.66
C THR A 23 8.59 9.69 -10.95
N SER A 24 9.24 9.74 -12.12
CA SER A 24 8.57 9.64 -13.42
C SER A 24 8.34 8.21 -13.91
N ASP A 25 8.92 7.22 -13.23
CA ASP A 25 8.76 5.80 -13.54
C ASP A 25 8.09 5.08 -12.37
N LEU A 26 6.84 4.67 -12.59
CA LEU A 26 6.06 3.92 -11.61
C LEU A 26 6.79 2.65 -11.14
N ASN A 27 7.53 1.98 -12.03
CA ASN A 27 8.29 0.79 -11.64
C ASN A 27 9.42 1.14 -10.69
N ASN A 28 10.13 2.24 -10.96
CA ASN A 28 11.22 2.71 -10.11
C ASN A 28 10.71 3.11 -8.72
N ILE A 29 9.60 3.85 -8.65
CA ILE A 29 8.95 4.21 -7.39
C ILE A 29 8.68 2.96 -6.57
N VAL A 30 7.96 1.99 -7.15
CA VAL A 30 7.56 0.75 -6.47
C VAL A 30 8.80 -0.02 -6.00
N ASP A 31 9.78 -0.24 -6.87
CA ASP A 31 10.95 -1.04 -6.54
C ASP A 31 11.84 -0.39 -5.48
N VAL A 32 12.10 0.91 -5.58
CA VAL A 32 12.99 1.60 -4.65
C VAL A 32 12.33 1.81 -3.29
N VAL A 33 11.04 2.14 -3.25
CA VAL A 33 10.35 2.43 -1.98
C VAL A 33 10.03 1.14 -1.23
N LEU A 34 9.45 0.12 -1.90
CA LEU A 34 9.05 -1.12 -1.23
C LEU A 34 10.24 -2.01 -0.82
N SER A 35 11.40 -1.86 -1.47
CA SER A 35 12.62 -2.63 -1.11
C SER A 35 13.31 -2.14 0.15
N LYS A 36 13.04 -0.90 0.57
CA LYS A 36 13.63 -0.33 1.80
C LYS A 36 13.00 -0.97 3.03
N ASP A 37 13.84 -1.44 3.94
CA ASP A 37 13.40 -1.79 5.29
C ASP A 37 13.08 -0.50 6.06
N ASN A 38 11.79 -0.15 6.09
CA ASN A 38 11.30 1.03 6.78
C ASN A 38 10.62 0.64 8.09
N THR A 39 11.07 1.27 9.18
CA THR A 39 10.57 1.03 10.54
C THR A 39 9.78 2.19 11.10
N LEU A 40 9.62 3.27 10.34
CA LEU A 40 8.85 4.45 10.71
C LEU A 40 7.37 4.09 10.85
N PHE A 41 6.72 4.74 11.80
CA PHE A 41 5.27 4.74 11.95
C PHE A 41 4.85 6.01 12.68
N ASN A 42 3.68 6.52 12.36
CA ASN A 42 3.02 7.64 13.06
C ASN A 42 1.50 7.42 13.20
N GLN A 43 0.97 6.33 12.66
CA GLN A 43 -0.41 5.90 12.82
C GLN A 43 -0.48 4.47 13.38
N VAL A 44 -1.41 4.25 14.29
CA VAL A 44 -1.63 2.96 14.98
C VAL A 44 -3.11 2.63 14.88
N GLY A 45 -3.43 1.49 14.28
CA GLY A 45 -4.78 0.94 14.19
C GLY A 45 -4.94 -0.30 15.07
N LYS A 46 -6.01 -1.05 14.81
CA LYS A 46 -6.35 -2.29 15.53
C LYS A 46 -5.38 -3.41 15.11
N GLY A 47 -4.29 -3.61 15.84
CA GLY A 47 -3.35 -4.70 15.54
C GLY A 47 -2.41 -4.46 14.35
N TYR A 48 -2.31 -3.22 13.87
CA TYR A 48 -1.33 -2.79 12.89
C TYR A 48 -0.85 -1.36 13.16
N LYS A 49 0.26 -0.99 12.52
CA LYS A 49 0.79 0.38 12.51
C LYS A 49 1.48 0.67 11.20
N TYR A 50 1.54 1.94 10.82
CA TYR A 50 2.15 2.39 9.58
C TYR A 50 2.55 3.86 9.65
N TYR A 51 3.26 4.32 8.62
CA TYR A 51 3.69 5.71 8.47
C TYR A 51 2.87 6.40 7.40
N ILE A 52 2.33 7.56 7.75
CA ILE A 52 1.70 8.53 6.87
C ILE A 52 2.79 9.55 6.45
N PRO A 53 3.12 9.62 5.14
CA PRO A 53 4.10 10.57 4.62
C PRO A 53 3.74 12.03 4.85
N VAL A 54 4.75 12.90 4.89
CA VAL A 54 4.55 14.35 4.93
C VAL A 54 3.71 14.79 3.73
N GLY A 55 2.66 15.59 3.97
CA GLY A 55 1.73 16.05 2.94
C GLY A 55 0.49 15.15 2.78
N VAL A 56 0.48 13.97 3.40
CA VAL A 56 -0.71 13.13 3.51
C VAL A 56 -1.36 13.37 4.87
N SER A 57 -2.68 13.58 4.86
CA SER A 57 -3.51 13.77 6.06
C SER A 57 -4.33 12.52 6.32
N TYR A 58 -4.42 12.13 7.58
CA TYR A 58 -5.42 11.17 8.04
C TYR A 58 -6.77 11.88 8.19
N ILE A 59 -7.83 11.32 7.62
CA ILE A 59 -9.18 11.89 7.68
C ILE A 59 -10.02 11.14 8.70
N ASP A 60 -10.19 9.83 8.51
CA ASP A 60 -11.05 9.01 9.36
C ASP A 60 -10.68 7.52 9.28
N THR A 61 -11.30 6.70 10.13
CA THR A 61 -11.20 5.24 10.10
C THR A 61 -12.56 4.59 10.32
N GLU A 62 -12.85 3.57 9.52
CA GLU A 62 -13.93 2.62 9.77
C GLU A 62 -13.32 1.23 9.91
N ASP A 63 -13.16 0.79 11.17
CA ASP A 63 -12.50 -0.45 11.58
C ASP A 63 -11.05 -0.64 11.13
N PHE A 64 -10.85 -1.30 9.98
CA PHE A 64 -9.53 -1.58 9.37
C PHE A 64 -9.32 -0.79 8.07
N ASN A 65 -10.22 0.14 7.79
CA ASN A 65 -10.24 0.94 6.58
C ASN A 65 -9.98 2.40 6.93
N ASP A 66 -8.79 2.88 6.61
CA ASP A 66 -8.38 4.26 6.88
C ASP A 66 -8.58 5.11 5.63
N ILE A 67 -9.18 6.29 5.80
CA ILE A 67 -9.32 7.31 4.75
C ILE A 67 -8.20 8.33 4.91
N LEU A 68 -7.38 8.47 3.88
CA LEU A 68 -6.30 9.44 3.81
C LEU A 68 -6.54 10.43 2.67
N TYR A 69 -5.90 11.59 2.74
CA TYR A 69 -6.07 12.65 1.77
C TYR A 69 -4.75 13.37 1.49
N SER A 70 -4.49 13.65 0.22
CA SER A 70 -3.35 14.48 -0.20
C SER A 70 -3.64 15.13 -1.55
N ASN A 71 -3.35 16.43 -1.67
CA ASN A 71 -3.43 17.19 -2.92
C ASN A 71 -4.72 17.01 -3.74
N GLY A 72 -5.88 16.95 -3.07
CA GLY A 72 -7.18 16.80 -3.75
C GLY A 72 -7.60 15.35 -3.99
N ASN A 73 -6.77 14.37 -3.64
CA ASN A 73 -7.02 12.96 -3.87
C ASN A 73 -7.23 12.21 -2.56
N TYR A 74 -8.25 11.36 -2.53
CA TYR A 74 -8.51 10.43 -1.43
C TYR A 74 -7.81 9.09 -1.67
N TYR A 75 -7.37 8.48 -0.57
CA TYR A 75 -6.76 7.16 -0.55
C TYR A 75 -7.54 6.33 0.46
N TYR A 76 -8.02 5.17 0.05
CA TYR A 76 -8.73 4.23 0.91
C TYR A 76 -7.77 3.08 1.22
N LEU A 77 -7.24 3.04 2.44
CA LEU A 77 -6.31 2.03 2.91
C LEU A 77 -7.08 0.92 3.62
N TYR A 78 -7.04 -0.29 3.08
CA TYR A 78 -7.65 -1.50 3.64
C TYR A 78 -6.56 -2.40 4.22
N ILE A 79 -6.75 -2.90 5.44
CA ILE A 79 -5.81 -3.79 6.14
C ILE A 79 -6.46 -5.17 6.37
N ASP A 80 -5.95 -6.21 5.70
CA ASP A 80 -6.45 -7.58 5.85
C ASP A 80 -5.80 -8.31 7.03
N THR A 81 -6.24 -8.02 8.26
CA THR A 81 -5.67 -8.68 9.44
C THR A 81 -6.00 -10.18 9.49
N ILE A 82 -7.14 -10.60 8.93
CA ILE A 82 -7.59 -12.00 8.90
C ILE A 82 -6.71 -12.82 7.96
N SER A 83 -6.58 -12.40 6.69
CA SER A 83 -5.72 -13.10 5.74
C SER A 83 -4.26 -13.05 6.17
N TYR A 84 -3.82 -11.96 6.82
CA TYR A 84 -2.49 -11.91 7.43
C TYR A 84 -2.33 -12.98 8.51
N TYR A 85 -3.26 -13.07 9.45
CA TYR A 85 -3.21 -14.01 10.57
C TYR A 85 -3.18 -15.47 10.11
N TYR A 86 -4.05 -15.83 9.17
CA TYR A 86 -4.10 -17.17 8.59
C TYR A 86 -3.11 -17.39 7.43
N ASN A 87 -2.33 -16.36 7.06
CA ASN A 87 -1.41 -16.35 5.93
C ASN A 87 -2.08 -16.81 4.61
N VAL A 88 -3.33 -16.40 4.40
CA VAL A 88 -4.09 -16.66 3.16
C VAL A 88 -3.68 -15.67 2.10
N ARG A 89 -3.10 -16.15 1.00
CA ARG A 89 -2.64 -15.29 -0.09
C ARG A 89 -3.61 -15.36 -1.26
N LYS A 90 -3.92 -14.21 -1.83
CA LYS A 90 -4.65 -14.11 -3.10
C LYS A 90 -3.64 -13.96 -4.24
N GLU A 91 -3.71 -14.85 -5.22
CA GLU A 91 -2.87 -14.76 -6.42
C GLU A 91 -3.43 -13.68 -7.34
N TYR A 92 -2.56 -12.78 -7.78
CA TYR A 92 -2.91 -11.76 -8.77
C TYR A 92 -2.60 -12.27 -10.18
N VAL A 93 -3.55 -12.10 -11.09
CA VAL A 93 -3.41 -12.40 -12.51
C VAL A 93 -3.24 -11.09 -13.26
N LEU A 94 -2.18 -10.97 -14.05
CA LEU A 94 -1.91 -9.78 -14.85
C LEU A 94 -3.08 -9.50 -15.80
N ASN A 95 -3.70 -8.34 -15.64
CA ASN A 95 -4.63 -7.78 -16.61
C ASN A 95 -3.88 -7.08 -17.74
N ASN A 96 -3.99 -7.60 -18.97
CA ASN A 96 -3.34 -7.00 -20.15
C ASN A 96 -4.13 -5.82 -20.74
N ASP A 97 -5.40 -5.66 -20.35
CA ASP A 97 -6.28 -4.59 -20.81
C ASP A 97 -6.23 -3.35 -19.90
N ALA A 98 -5.59 -3.46 -18.73
CA ALA A 98 -5.37 -2.37 -17.80
C ALA A 98 -4.41 -1.32 -18.38
N TYR A 99 -4.54 -0.06 -17.93
CA TYR A 99 -3.60 1.02 -18.26
C TYR A 99 -2.19 0.69 -17.76
N TYR A 100 -2.10 0.09 -16.58
CA TYR A 100 -0.88 -0.45 -16.01
C TYR A 100 -1.22 -1.68 -15.16
N SER A 101 -0.40 -2.72 -15.20
CA SER A 101 -0.62 -3.95 -14.45
C SER A 101 0.71 -4.61 -14.13
N ARG A 102 0.96 -4.84 -12.85
CA ARG A 102 2.22 -5.41 -12.36
C ARG A 102 2.00 -6.27 -11.13
N SER A 103 2.53 -7.50 -11.16
CA SER A 103 2.73 -8.31 -9.96
C SER A 103 3.96 -7.85 -9.18
N ILE A 104 3.88 -7.85 -7.85
CA ILE A 104 4.96 -7.41 -6.96
C ILE A 104 5.38 -8.58 -6.06
N ASN A 105 6.69 -8.83 -6.02
CA ASN A 105 7.31 -9.73 -5.07
C ASN A 105 8.65 -9.15 -4.62
N ILE A 106 8.63 -8.45 -3.48
CA ILE A 106 9.79 -7.73 -2.95
C ILE A 106 9.95 -8.15 -1.49
N ASN A 107 11.18 -8.49 -1.08
CA ASN A 107 11.48 -8.92 0.29
C ASN A 107 10.59 -10.06 0.82
N GLY A 108 10.13 -10.96 -0.06
CA GLY A 108 9.25 -12.08 0.27
C GLY A 108 7.79 -11.69 0.53
N LYS A 109 7.43 -10.42 0.30
CA LYS A 109 6.08 -9.89 0.40
C LYS A 109 5.46 -9.79 -1.00
N TYR A 110 4.22 -10.24 -1.10
CA TYR A 110 3.47 -10.31 -2.35
C TYR A 110 2.53 -9.12 -2.46
N GLY A 111 2.26 -8.72 -3.70
CA GLY A 111 1.35 -7.62 -4.01
C GLY A 111 1.11 -7.46 -5.50
N TYR A 112 0.40 -6.41 -5.86
CA TYR A 112 0.22 -5.98 -7.23
C TYR A 112 -0.05 -4.47 -7.29
N LEU A 113 0.19 -3.87 -8.44
CA LEU A 113 -0.28 -2.55 -8.81
C LEU A 113 -1.04 -2.67 -10.12
N GLU A 114 -2.33 -2.39 -10.08
CA GLU A 114 -3.20 -2.31 -11.25
C GLU A 114 -3.75 -0.89 -11.35
N ILE A 115 -3.78 -0.33 -12.57
CA ILE A 115 -4.37 0.97 -12.86
C ILE A 115 -5.30 0.79 -14.03
N ASN A 116 -6.58 1.10 -13.85
CA ASN A 116 -7.60 1.04 -14.87
C ASN A 116 -8.10 2.45 -15.19
N LYS A 117 -8.18 2.78 -16.48
CA LYS A 117 -8.75 4.06 -16.90
C LYS A 117 -10.28 4.00 -16.81
N GLN A 118 -10.89 5.00 -16.17
CA GLN A 118 -12.33 5.19 -16.04
C GLN A 118 -12.65 6.62 -16.51
N ASP A 119 -13.10 6.76 -17.75
CA ASP A 119 -13.30 8.05 -18.43
C ASP A 119 -12.03 8.93 -18.39
N ASP A 120 -12.08 10.08 -17.71
CA ASP A 120 -10.97 11.02 -17.54
C ASP A 120 -10.14 10.75 -16.26
N LEU A 121 -10.49 9.71 -15.51
CA LEU A 121 -9.85 9.32 -14.25
C LEU A 121 -9.16 7.96 -14.38
N TYR A 122 -8.33 7.66 -13.39
CA TYR A 122 -7.53 6.45 -13.28
C TYR A 122 -7.78 5.86 -11.90
N PHE A 123 -8.36 4.66 -11.89
CA PHE A 123 -8.57 3.89 -10.69
C PHE A 123 -7.33 3.06 -10.41
N VAL A 124 -6.70 3.35 -9.27
CA VAL A 124 -5.48 2.72 -8.78
C VAL A 124 -5.87 1.67 -7.74
N GLU A 125 -5.42 0.44 -7.93
CA GLU A 125 -5.44 -0.62 -6.92
C GLU A 125 -4.01 -1.06 -6.63
N PHE A 126 -3.54 -0.76 -5.43
CA PHE A 126 -2.18 -1.08 -5.01
C PHE A 126 -2.21 -1.94 -3.76
N MET A 127 -2.02 -3.25 -3.93
CA MET A 127 -1.91 -4.21 -2.84
C MET A 127 -0.45 -4.55 -2.57
N TYR A 128 -0.04 -4.56 -1.30
CA TYR A 128 1.24 -5.10 -0.88
C TYR A 128 1.16 -5.58 0.57
N ASN A 129 1.56 -6.83 0.82
CA ASN A 129 1.68 -7.41 2.15
C ASN A 129 0.39 -7.30 3.00
N PHE A 130 -0.71 -7.87 2.52
CA PHE A 130 -2.02 -7.89 3.22
C PHE A 130 -2.59 -6.48 3.49
N SER A 131 -2.15 -5.49 2.74
CA SER A 131 -2.65 -4.12 2.78
C SER A 131 -2.93 -3.66 1.37
N LYS A 132 -4.00 -2.91 1.15
CA LYS A 132 -4.39 -2.39 -0.16
C LYS A 132 -4.73 -0.92 -0.08
N ILE A 133 -4.29 -0.15 -1.05
CA ILE A 133 -4.75 1.23 -1.26
C ILE A 133 -5.54 1.29 -2.56
N GLU A 134 -6.71 1.90 -2.49
CA GLU A 134 -7.49 2.29 -3.66
C GLU A 134 -7.56 3.81 -3.76
N ALA A 135 -7.46 4.34 -4.99
CA ALA A 135 -7.61 5.76 -5.26
C ALA A 135 -8.18 5.99 -6.67
N LEU A 136 -9.04 6.98 -6.85
CA LEU A 136 -9.56 7.40 -8.15
C LEU A 136 -9.06 8.81 -8.44
N VAL A 137 -8.15 8.96 -9.40
CA VAL A 137 -7.34 10.18 -9.56
C VAL A 137 -7.18 10.57 -11.03
N LYS A 138 -6.78 11.81 -11.29
CA LYS A 138 -6.39 12.23 -12.64
C LYS A 138 -5.02 11.67 -13.01
N GLU A 139 -4.74 11.59 -14.31
CA GLU A 139 -3.45 11.07 -14.82
C GLU A 139 -2.25 11.79 -14.22
N GLU A 140 -2.33 13.13 -14.12
CA GLU A 140 -1.24 13.95 -13.58
C GLU A 140 -0.90 13.68 -12.11
N ALA A 141 -1.82 13.03 -11.36
CA ALA A 141 -1.62 12.71 -9.95
C ALA A 141 -1.06 11.29 -9.73
N LEU A 142 -0.96 10.46 -10.77
CA LEU A 142 -0.57 9.05 -10.64
C LEU A 142 0.79 8.87 -9.96
N GLU A 143 1.81 9.61 -10.40
CA GLU A 143 3.17 9.49 -9.83
C GLU A 143 3.18 9.77 -8.32
N GLU A 144 2.51 10.84 -7.90
CA GLU A 144 2.42 11.24 -6.49
C GLU A 144 1.63 10.23 -5.67
N VAL A 145 0.49 9.77 -6.20
CA VAL A 145 -0.39 8.80 -5.53
C VAL A 145 0.33 7.47 -5.33
N ILE A 146 1.02 6.97 -6.35
CA ILE A 146 1.80 5.73 -6.28
C ILE A 146 2.99 5.88 -5.32
N LEU A 147 3.65 7.05 -5.28
CA LEU A 147 4.72 7.32 -4.33
C LEU A 147 4.22 7.29 -2.89
N ASN A 148 3.14 8.01 -2.59
CA ASN A 148 2.53 8.05 -1.26
C ASN A 148 2.06 6.67 -0.83
N ALA A 149 1.34 5.96 -1.71
CA ALA A 149 0.88 4.60 -1.47
C ALA A 149 2.05 3.63 -1.20
N SER A 150 3.13 3.72 -1.97
CA SER A 150 4.33 2.89 -1.76
C SER A 150 4.92 3.10 -0.37
N TYR A 151 5.03 4.36 0.10
CA TYR A 151 5.54 4.64 1.44
C TYR A 151 4.64 4.06 2.52
N ILE A 152 3.33 4.30 2.43
CA ILE A 152 2.34 3.79 3.39
C ILE A 152 2.43 2.26 3.46
N LEU A 153 2.27 1.58 2.32
CA LEU A 153 2.27 0.12 2.22
C LEU A 153 3.60 -0.50 2.68
N SER A 154 4.74 0.13 2.38
CA SER A 154 6.06 -0.37 2.82
C SER A 154 6.23 -0.40 4.34
N THR A 155 5.46 0.42 5.06
CA THR A 155 5.61 0.62 6.51
C THR A 155 4.56 -0.11 7.35
N VAL A 156 3.56 -0.74 6.72
CA VAL A 156 2.56 -1.52 7.46
C VAL A 156 3.25 -2.67 8.20
N LYS A 157 3.03 -2.68 9.52
CA LYS A 157 3.52 -3.72 10.44
C LYS A 157 2.37 -4.20 11.31
N PHE A 158 2.15 -5.50 11.29
CA PHE A 158 1.13 -6.18 12.07
C PHE A 158 1.64 -6.54 13.47
N ASN A 159 0.72 -6.63 14.42
CA ASN A 159 0.96 -7.07 15.79
C ASN A 159 0.10 -8.30 16.08
N ASN A 160 0.72 -9.48 15.98
CA ASN A 160 0.04 -10.77 16.14
C ASN A 160 -0.68 -10.90 17.47
N ASN A 161 -0.15 -10.35 18.56
CA ASN A 161 -0.78 -10.48 19.87
C ASN A 161 -2.12 -9.75 19.90
N VAL A 162 -2.15 -8.53 19.37
CA VAL A 162 -3.36 -7.72 19.30
C VAL A 162 -4.39 -8.34 18.35
N ILE A 163 -3.93 -8.82 17.18
CA ILE A 163 -4.80 -9.52 16.22
C ILE A 163 -5.39 -10.79 16.84
N THR A 164 -4.58 -11.60 17.53
CA THR A 164 -5.05 -12.83 18.21
C THR A 164 -6.12 -12.50 19.24
N MET A 165 -5.88 -11.49 20.09
CA MET A 165 -6.86 -11.07 21.09
C MET A 165 -8.18 -10.62 20.46
N MET A 166 -8.12 -9.89 19.33
CA MET A 166 -9.32 -9.47 18.60
C MET A 166 -10.09 -10.65 18.00
N LEU A 167 -9.39 -11.69 17.52
CA LEU A 167 -10.01 -12.90 16.99
C LEU A 167 -10.68 -13.75 18.07
N ASP A 168 -10.12 -13.77 19.28
CA ASP A 168 -10.64 -14.54 20.41
C ASP A 168 -11.90 -13.89 21.03
N ASP A 169 -11.98 -12.55 21.03
CA ASP A 169 -13.11 -11.77 21.57
C ASP A 169 -14.23 -11.58 20.52
N GLU A 170 -14.94 -12.64 20.09
CA GLU A 170 -16.21 -12.60 19.30
C GLU A 170 -16.28 -11.67 18.05
N PHE A 171 -15.18 -11.06 17.60
CA PHE A 171 -15.15 -10.03 16.53
C PHE A 171 -15.52 -10.61 15.15
N LEU A 172 -15.52 -11.94 15.03
CA LEU A 172 -15.83 -12.70 13.82
C LEU A 172 -17.29 -12.61 13.37
N VAL A 173 -18.20 -11.99 14.14
CA VAL A 173 -19.63 -11.92 13.75
C VAL A 173 -19.91 -10.86 12.66
N LEU A 174 -18.97 -9.95 12.35
CA LEU A 174 -19.20 -8.86 11.36
C LEU A 174 -18.31 -8.92 10.10
N GLU A 175 -17.10 -9.50 10.18
CA GLU A 175 -16.16 -9.51 9.05
C GLU A 175 -16.32 -10.71 8.10
N GLU A 176 -17.16 -11.70 8.47
CA GLU A 176 -17.59 -12.72 7.53
C GLU A 176 -18.40 -12.06 6.41
N LYS A 177 -17.73 -11.90 5.24
CA LYS A 177 -18.29 -11.81 3.87
C LYS A 177 -18.09 -10.49 3.12
N TYR A 178 -16.94 -9.83 3.25
CA TYR A 178 -16.52 -8.84 2.25
C TYR A 178 -15.26 -9.30 1.53
N ASP A 179 -15.42 -9.68 0.27
CA ASP A 179 -14.37 -10.17 -0.62
C ASP A 179 -13.50 -9.00 -1.15
N ILE A 180 -13.12 -8.07 -0.28
CA ILE A 180 -12.49 -6.78 -0.62
C ILE A 180 -11.08 -6.91 -1.22
N PHE A 181 -10.46 -8.09 -1.15
CA PHE A 181 -9.12 -8.35 -1.72
C PHE A 181 -9.14 -9.14 -3.02
N THR A 182 -10.32 -9.51 -3.54
CA THR A 182 -10.44 -10.07 -4.89
C THR A 182 -10.45 -8.90 -5.86
N SER A 183 -9.67 -8.95 -6.95
CA SER A 183 -9.67 -7.88 -7.95
C SER A 183 -11.09 -7.73 -8.50
N LYS A 184 -11.63 -6.51 -8.41
CA LYS A 184 -12.98 -6.22 -8.90
C LYS A 184 -12.91 -6.17 -10.43
N GLN A 185 -13.29 -7.26 -11.10
CA GLN A 185 -13.44 -7.26 -12.56
C GLN A 185 -14.64 -6.41 -13.02
N GLU A 186 -15.55 -6.03 -12.12
CA GLU A 186 -16.68 -5.14 -12.41
C GLU A 186 -16.53 -3.79 -11.68
N THR A 187 -16.45 -2.72 -12.47
CA THR A 187 -16.16 -1.33 -12.10
C THR A 187 -17.34 -0.56 -11.48
N ASN A 188 -18.50 -1.18 -11.32
CA ASN A 188 -19.73 -0.49 -10.90
C ASN A 188 -19.92 -0.38 -9.37
N ASP A 189 -19.04 -0.98 -8.57
CA ASP A 189 -19.18 -1.10 -7.12
C ASP A 189 -18.21 -0.17 -6.34
N PHE A 190 -17.97 1.02 -6.90
CA PHE A 190 -17.44 2.14 -6.12
C PHE A 190 -18.59 2.79 -5.36
N LEU A 191 -18.65 2.52 -4.06
CA LEU A 191 -19.55 3.09 -3.04
C LEU A 191 -20.54 4.15 -3.56
N LYS A 192 -21.71 3.71 -4.02
CA LYS A 192 -22.91 4.56 -4.03
C LYS A 192 -23.36 4.73 -2.59
N LEU A 193 -22.89 5.81 -1.96
CA LEU A 193 -23.62 6.38 -0.83
C LEU A 193 -24.93 6.90 -1.38
N GLU A 194 -25.98 6.08 -1.34
CA GLU A 194 -27.34 6.58 -1.49
C GLU A 194 -27.60 7.53 -0.31
N GLU A 195 -27.68 8.83 -0.59
CA GLU A 195 -28.33 9.78 0.30
C GLU A 195 -29.77 9.30 0.53
N SER A 196 -30.02 8.67 1.67
CA SER A 196 -31.38 8.46 2.13
C SER A 196 -31.96 9.82 2.49
N GLU A 197 -32.80 10.35 1.61
CA GLU A 197 -33.67 11.50 1.87
C GLU A 197 -34.45 11.28 3.17
N GLU A 198 -34.18 12.09 4.20
CA GLU A 198 -35.04 12.18 5.38
C GLU A 198 -36.32 12.97 5.02
N GLN A 199 -37.47 12.32 5.25
CA GLN A 199 -38.82 12.90 5.19
C GLN A 199 -39.10 13.90 6.32
#